data_AF-A0A416W5U4-F1
#
_entry.id   AF-A0A416W5U4-F1
#
_cell.length_a   1.000
_cell.length_b   1.000
_cell.length_c   1.000
_cell.angle_alpha   90.00
_cell.angle_beta   90.00
_cell.angle_gamma   90.00
#
_symmetry.space_group_name_H-M   'P 1'
#
loop_
_entity.id
_entity.type
_entity.pdbx_description
1 polymer ?
#
loop_
_entity_poly.entity_id
_entity_poly.type
_entity_poly.pdbx_seq_one_letter_code
_entity_poly.pdbx_strand_id
1 'polypeptide(L)'
;MKYLIFITLITFLYSCNNSDSQDLLPIITKTKTNGQKVKKYLDNDTFLDVDVQALLKQKCIPSSRSTLNEKDALCKMKAAIYRFYSHVKIKDGKYSCSLTNAREINISNQLFSTLRQNLESGNVWIEKCKKEGKEIVIPEINEEYLNSLLQ
;
A
#
# COMPACT_ATOMS: atom_id res chain seq x y z
N MET A 1 -19.61 -37.61 -2.54
CA MET A 1 -20.15 -36.59 -3.47
C MET A 1 -20.19 -35.25 -2.75
N LYS A 2 -19.37 -34.31 -3.22
CA LYS A 2 -19.43 -32.84 -3.09
C LYS A 2 -20.14 -32.23 -1.86
N TYR A 3 -19.34 -31.70 -0.93
CA TYR A 3 -19.71 -30.46 -0.23
C TYR A 3 -18.86 -29.33 -0.81
N LEU A 4 -19.47 -28.56 -1.72
CA LEU A 4 -18.99 -27.26 -2.19
C LEU A 4 -19.31 -26.25 -1.10
N ILE A 5 -18.32 -25.85 -0.29
CA ILE A 5 -18.46 -24.72 0.60
C ILE A 5 -18.04 -23.48 -0.18
N PHE A 6 -19.02 -22.65 -0.50
CA PHE A 6 -18.88 -21.31 -1.06
C PHE A 6 -18.08 -20.44 -0.08
N ILE A 7 -16.90 -19.96 -0.49
CA ILE A 7 -16.14 -18.94 0.25
C ILE A 7 -16.82 -17.60 -0.04
N THR A 8 -17.64 -17.14 0.89
CA THR A 8 -18.16 -15.77 0.90
C THR A 8 -17.02 -14.82 1.26
N LEU A 9 -16.73 -13.90 0.33
CA LEU A 9 -15.82 -12.78 0.46
C LEU A 9 -16.30 -11.87 1.61
N ILE A 10 -15.73 -12.03 2.81
CA ILE A 10 -16.01 -11.15 3.94
C ILE A 10 -15.40 -9.78 3.64
N THR A 11 -16.26 -8.84 3.25
CA THR A 11 -15.95 -7.41 3.22
C THR A 11 -15.72 -6.95 4.65
N PHE A 12 -14.45 -6.83 5.05
CA PHE A 12 -14.05 -6.20 6.31
C PHE A 12 -14.42 -4.71 6.27
N LEU A 13 -15.55 -4.36 6.87
CA LEU A 13 -15.83 -3.02 7.37
C LEU A 13 -15.51 -3.02 8.87
N TYR A 14 -14.36 -2.48 9.25
CA TYR A 14 -14.11 -2.07 10.63
C TYR A 14 -13.98 -0.54 10.70
N SER A 15 -14.81 0.01 11.60
CA SER A 15 -14.92 1.40 12.08
C SER A 15 -14.84 1.27 13.61
N CYS A 16 -14.22 2.11 14.45
CA CYS A 16 -13.42 3.33 14.33
C CYS A 16 -12.70 3.57 15.69
N ASN A 17 -11.84 4.62 15.72
CA ASN A 17 -11.23 5.34 16.86
C ASN A 17 -9.80 4.93 17.32
N ASN A 18 -8.79 5.56 16.71
CA ASN A 18 -8.15 6.76 17.26
C ASN A 18 -7.13 7.33 16.25
N SER A 19 -7.24 8.64 15.98
CA SER A 19 -6.32 9.53 15.22
C SER A 19 -5.86 9.06 13.84
N ASP A 20 -6.61 9.47 12.81
CA ASP A 20 -6.18 9.82 11.44
C ASP A 20 -4.86 9.24 10.90
N SER A 21 -4.85 7.92 10.69
CA SER A 21 -4.32 7.41 9.43
C SER A 21 -5.46 6.66 8.74
N GLN A 22 -6.26 7.38 7.94
CA GLN A 22 -7.08 6.69 6.95
C GLN A 22 -6.15 5.73 6.21
N ASP A 23 -6.47 4.44 6.19
CA ASP A 23 -5.63 3.42 5.60
C ASP A 23 -5.41 3.76 4.11
N LEU A 24 -4.27 4.39 3.84
CA LEU A 24 -3.91 5.06 2.60
C LEU A 24 -3.69 4.06 1.47
N LEU A 25 -3.00 2.97 1.80
CA LEU A 25 -2.59 1.98 0.82
C LEU A 25 -3.80 1.30 0.17
N PRO A 26 -4.82 0.81 0.91
CA PRO A 26 -6.02 0.25 0.28
C PRO A 26 -6.73 1.17 -0.71
N ILE A 27 -6.70 2.48 -0.50
CA ILE A 27 -7.32 3.46 -1.40
C ILE A 27 -6.46 3.64 -2.66
N ILE A 28 -5.16 3.86 -2.47
CA ILE A 28 -4.23 4.10 -3.56
C ILE A 28 -4.12 2.85 -4.46
N THR A 29 -4.00 1.66 -3.87
CA THR A 29 -3.86 0.41 -4.63
C THR A 29 -5.08 0.11 -5.49
N LYS A 30 -6.29 0.42 -4.99
CA LYS A 30 -7.56 0.20 -5.72
C LYS A 30 -7.86 1.23 -6.81
N THR A 31 -7.27 2.42 -6.74
CA THR A 31 -7.55 3.50 -7.70
C THR A 31 -6.86 3.20 -9.03
N LYS A 32 -7.61 3.09 -10.14
CA LYS A 32 -7.02 2.82 -11.47
C LYS A 32 -6.12 3.96 -11.92
N THR A 33 -5.01 3.61 -12.58
CA THR A 33 -4.02 4.59 -13.06
C THR A 33 -3.56 4.27 -14.48
N ASN A 34 -2.80 5.19 -15.09
CA ASN A 34 -2.11 4.86 -16.32
C ASN A 34 -0.91 3.97 -15.99
N GLY A 35 -1.06 2.65 -16.18
CA GLY A 35 -0.02 1.66 -15.90
C GLY A 35 1.30 1.89 -16.63
N GLN A 36 1.28 2.40 -17.86
CA GLN A 36 2.51 2.75 -18.58
C GLN A 36 3.25 3.90 -17.88
N LYS A 37 2.51 4.85 -17.31
CA LYS A 37 3.09 5.96 -16.56
C LYS A 37 3.65 5.52 -15.22
N VAL A 38 2.97 4.63 -14.50
CA VAL A 38 3.53 4.01 -13.27
C VAL A 38 4.83 3.28 -13.58
N LYS A 39 4.87 2.48 -14.65
CA LYS A 39 6.07 1.75 -15.08
C LYS A 39 7.26 2.66 -15.37
N LYS A 40 7.03 3.84 -15.95
CA LYS A 40 8.10 4.84 -16.15
C LYS A 40 8.72 5.31 -14.83
N TYR A 41 7.94 5.32 -13.74
CA TYR A 41 8.44 5.67 -12.41
C TYR A 41 8.98 4.49 -11.63
N LEU A 42 9.02 3.26 -12.17
CA LEU A 42 9.68 2.16 -11.48
C LEU A 42 11.20 2.22 -11.59
N ASP A 43 11.73 2.98 -12.55
CA ASP A 43 13.16 3.21 -12.70
C ASP A 43 13.73 3.92 -11.46
N ASN A 44 14.63 3.23 -10.75
CA ASN A 44 15.24 3.71 -9.51
C ASN A 44 16.06 4.99 -9.68
N ASP A 45 16.38 5.43 -10.90
CA ASP A 45 17.03 6.72 -11.14
C ASP A 45 16.07 7.91 -10.97
N THR A 46 14.76 7.67 -11.02
CA THR A 46 13.75 8.72 -10.82
C THR A 46 13.46 8.92 -9.33
N PHE A 47 13.77 10.11 -8.81
CA PHE A 47 13.42 10.49 -7.44
C PHE A 47 11.91 10.70 -7.30
N LEU A 48 11.30 10.05 -6.30
CA LEU A 48 9.88 10.17 -6.01
C LEU A 48 9.65 10.89 -4.68
N ASP A 49 9.06 12.08 -4.77
CA ASP A 49 8.55 12.81 -3.62
C ASP A 49 7.08 13.13 -3.85
N VAL A 50 6.24 12.63 -2.96
CA VAL A 50 4.79 12.72 -3.06
C VAL A 50 4.23 13.10 -1.72
N ASP A 51 3.53 14.23 -1.69
CA ASP A 51 2.75 14.64 -0.52
C ASP A 51 1.49 13.76 -0.42
N VAL A 52 1.58 12.78 0.49
CA VAL A 52 0.52 11.83 0.81
C VAL A 52 -0.73 12.55 1.34
N GLN A 53 -0.58 13.64 2.08
CA GLN A 53 -1.70 14.40 2.65
C GLN A 53 -2.41 15.23 1.57
N ALA A 54 -1.67 15.77 0.62
CA ALA A 54 -2.25 16.43 -0.55
C ALA A 54 -3.09 15.44 -1.38
N LEU A 55 -2.58 14.22 -1.62
CA LEU A 55 -3.33 13.16 -2.31
C LEU A 55 -4.62 12.77 -1.57
N LEU A 56 -4.61 12.75 -0.23
CA LEU A 56 -5.81 12.46 0.57
C LEU A 56 -6.89 13.52 0.43
N LYS A 57 -6.52 14.80 0.41
CA LYS A 57 -7.48 15.91 0.26
C LYS A 57 -8.16 15.89 -1.11
N GLN A 58 -7.50 15.33 -2.12
CA GLN A 58 -8.02 15.19 -3.49
C GLN A 58 -9.08 14.09 -3.64
N LYS A 59 -9.25 13.23 -2.62
CA LYS A 59 -10.28 12.16 -2.53
C LYS A 59 -11.72 12.64 -2.77
N CYS A 60 -11.99 13.93 -2.59
CA CYS A 60 -13.32 14.51 -2.81
C CYS A 60 -13.64 14.83 -4.28
N ILE A 61 -12.68 14.64 -5.20
CA ILE A 61 -12.81 15.03 -6.61
C ILE A 61 -13.00 13.77 -7.48
N PRO A 62 -14.10 13.65 -8.24
CA PRO A 62 -14.28 12.56 -9.20
C PRO A 62 -13.08 12.42 -10.14
N SER A 63 -12.72 11.20 -10.55
CA SER A 63 -11.59 10.94 -11.45
C SER A 63 -11.67 11.71 -12.78
N SER A 64 -12.88 12.03 -13.25
CA SER A 64 -13.14 12.89 -14.42
C SER A 64 -12.76 14.36 -14.21
N ARG A 65 -12.67 14.82 -12.96
CA ARG A 65 -12.32 16.20 -12.56
C ARG A 65 -10.90 16.32 -11.99
N SER A 66 -10.20 15.20 -11.81
CA SER A 66 -8.82 15.23 -11.33
C SER A 66 -7.85 15.83 -12.36
N THR A 67 -6.95 16.69 -11.89
CA THR A 67 -5.96 17.37 -12.74
C THR A 67 -4.87 16.41 -13.21
N LEU A 68 -4.13 16.79 -14.24
CA LEU A 68 -2.98 16.00 -14.71
C LEU A 68 -1.92 15.79 -13.63
N ASN A 69 -1.72 16.78 -12.76
CA ASN A 69 -0.76 16.71 -11.64
C ASN A 69 -1.22 15.73 -10.56
N GLU A 70 -2.52 15.62 -10.31
CA GLU A 70 -3.08 14.67 -9.34
C GLU A 70 -2.96 13.23 -9.84
N LYS A 71 -3.27 13.00 -11.12
CA LYS A 71 -3.07 11.70 -11.77
C LYS A 71 -1.59 11.30 -11.79
N ASP A 72 -0.69 12.27 -11.99
CA ASP A 72 0.77 12.09 -11.94
C ASP A 72 1.24 11.69 -10.54
N ALA A 73 0.82 12.44 -9.52
CA ALA A 73 1.15 12.17 -8.12
C ALA A 73 0.66 10.78 -7.68
N LEU A 74 -0.53 10.36 -8.13
CA LEU A 74 -1.03 9.00 -7.86
C LEU A 74 -0.17 7.93 -8.55
N CYS A 75 0.28 8.16 -9.79
CA CYS A 75 1.18 7.23 -10.46
C CYS A 75 2.54 7.10 -9.74
N LYS A 76 3.11 8.23 -9.30
CA LYS A 76 4.33 8.27 -8.49
C LYS A 76 4.16 7.56 -7.15
N MET A 77 3.01 7.76 -6.49
CA MET A 77 2.69 7.08 -5.24
C MET A 77 2.62 5.56 -5.42
N LYS A 78 1.94 5.07 -6.46
CA LYS A 78 1.91 3.63 -6.78
C LYS A 78 3.30 3.06 -7.05
N ALA A 79 4.13 3.80 -7.79
CA ALA A 79 5.52 3.39 -8.02
C ALA A 79 6.34 3.34 -6.72
N ALA A 80 6.18 4.32 -5.83
CA ALA A 80 6.85 4.31 -4.53
C ALA A 80 6.40 3.14 -3.64
N ILE A 81 5.09 2.83 -3.62
CA ILE A 81 4.56 1.64 -2.93
C ILE A 81 5.17 0.38 -3.53
N TYR A 82 5.22 0.26 -4.86
CA TYR A 82 5.83 -0.88 -5.54
C TYR A 82 7.28 -1.05 -5.10
N ARG A 83 8.10 0.01 -5.20
CA ARG A 83 9.52 -0.03 -4.83
C ARG A 83 9.75 -0.37 -3.37
N PHE A 84 8.88 0.07 -2.46
CA PHE A 84 9.02 -0.26 -1.04
C PHE A 84 8.60 -1.70 -0.75
N TYR A 85 7.41 -2.10 -1.21
CA TYR A 85 6.83 -3.40 -0.89
C TYR A 85 7.50 -4.55 -1.64
N SER A 86 8.22 -4.32 -2.75
CA SER A 86 9.08 -5.34 -3.37
C SER A 86 10.22 -5.82 -2.47
N HIS A 87 10.51 -5.09 -1.38
CA HIS A 87 11.51 -5.45 -0.36
C HIS A 87 10.87 -5.99 0.94
N VAL A 88 9.55 -6.21 0.95
CA VAL A 88 8.81 -6.72 2.10
C VAL A 88 8.57 -8.21 1.94
N LYS A 89 8.85 -8.98 2.99
CA LYS A 89 8.55 -10.42 3.07
C LYS A 89 7.93 -10.76 4.41
N ILE A 90 7.30 -11.93 4.50
CA ILE A 90 6.86 -12.47 5.79
C ILE A 90 8.05 -13.21 6.43
N LYS A 91 8.37 -12.85 7.67
CA LYS A 91 9.37 -13.53 8.50
C LYS A 91 8.84 -13.63 9.92
N ASP A 92 8.94 -14.81 10.52
CA ASP A 92 8.47 -15.07 11.89
C ASP A 92 7.00 -14.66 12.12
N GLY A 93 6.16 -14.88 11.09
CA GLY A 93 4.74 -14.57 11.13
C GLY A 93 4.42 -13.07 11.20
N LYS A 94 5.28 -12.19 10.68
CA LYS A 94 5.03 -10.75 10.54
C LYS A 94 5.73 -10.22 9.28
N TYR A 95 5.40 -9.01 8.85
CA TYR A 95 6.12 -8.39 7.76
C TYR A 95 7.50 -7.89 8.19
N SER A 96 8.48 -8.03 7.30
CA SER A 96 9.83 -7.54 7.45
C SER A 96 10.28 -6.86 6.16
N CYS A 97 10.77 -5.63 6.26
CA CYS A 97 11.32 -4.87 5.14
C CYS A 97 12.85 -4.89 5.21
N SER A 98 13.51 -5.25 4.10
CA SER A 98 14.98 -5.30 4.02
C SER A 98 15.67 -3.94 3.85
N LEU A 99 14.91 -2.90 3.46
CA LEU A 99 15.46 -1.56 3.25
C LEU A 99 15.88 -0.91 4.56
N THR A 100 17.04 -0.26 4.57
CA THR A 100 17.52 0.53 5.72
C THR A 100 17.07 1.98 5.63
N ASN A 101 17.05 2.57 4.43
CA ASN A 101 16.73 3.98 4.22
C ASN A 101 16.10 4.28 2.84
N ALA A 102 15.59 5.51 2.67
CA ALA A 102 14.86 5.95 1.48
C ALA A 102 15.71 6.02 0.20
N ARG A 103 17.03 6.20 0.34
CA ARG A 103 17.96 6.33 -0.81
C ARG A 103 18.03 5.05 -1.62
N GLU A 104 17.91 3.89 -0.98
CA GLU A 104 17.99 2.57 -1.63
C GLU A 104 16.93 2.38 -2.73
N ILE A 105 15.81 3.10 -2.63
CA ILE A 105 14.71 3.07 -3.61
C ILE A 105 14.39 4.44 -4.19
N ASN A 106 15.30 5.40 -4.01
CA ASN A 106 15.23 6.77 -4.52
C ASN A 106 13.87 7.46 -4.30
N ILE A 107 13.39 7.45 -3.05
CA ILE A 107 12.18 8.18 -2.64
C ILE A 107 12.51 9.18 -1.52
N SER A 108 11.61 10.12 -1.25
CA SER A 108 11.79 11.05 -0.13
C SER A 108 11.73 10.35 1.23
N ASN A 109 12.49 10.87 2.21
CA ASN A 109 12.50 10.33 3.57
C ASN A 109 11.10 10.31 4.20
N GLN A 110 10.30 11.36 3.95
CA GLN A 110 8.93 11.44 4.45
C GLN A 110 8.05 10.31 3.89
N LEU A 111 8.17 10.04 2.59
CA LEU A 111 7.41 8.95 1.95
C LEU A 111 7.86 7.59 2.48
N PHE A 112 9.17 7.37 2.61
CA PHE A 112 9.72 6.16 3.20
C PHE A 112 9.24 5.93 4.63
N SER A 113 9.29 6.96 5.49
CA SER A 113 8.80 6.90 6.87
C SER A 113 7.31 6.56 6.92
N THR A 114 6.51 7.13 6.01
CA THR A 114 5.06 6.85 5.92
C THR A 114 4.80 5.38 5.57
N LEU A 115 5.49 4.84 4.57
CA LEU A 115 5.33 3.43 4.16
C LEU A 115 5.82 2.48 5.26
N ARG A 116 6.93 2.81 5.92
CA ARG A 116 7.46 2.03 7.04
C ARG A 116 6.50 2.04 8.23
N GLN A 117 5.93 3.20 8.57
CA GLN A 117 4.94 3.29 9.63
C GLN A 117 3.68 2.47 9.31
N ASN A 118 3.20 2.47 8.06
CA ASN A 118 2.07 1.63 7.67
C ASN A 118 2.38 0.13 7.85
N LEU A 119 3.57 -0.31 7.44
CA LEU A 119 4.03 -1.68 7.64
C LEU A 119 4.05 -2.07 9.13
N GLU A 120 4.61 -1.21 9.98
CA GLU A 120 4.69 -1.46 11.43
C GLU A 120 3.31 -1.45 12.09
N SER A 121 2.40 -0.58 11.68
CA SER A 121 1.01 -0.60 12.15
C SER A 121 0.32 -1.93 11.81
N GLY A 122 0.55 -2.45 10.60
CA GLY A 122 0.08 -3.79 10.21
C GLY A 122 0.65 -4.89 11.11
N ASN A 123 1.95 -4.84 11.42
CA ASN A 123 2.59 -5.77 12.35
C ASN A 123 2.02 -5.69 13.77
N VAL A 124 1.76 -4.48 14.28
CA VAL A 124 1.13 -4.28 15.60
C VAL A 124 -0.26 -4.92 15.63
N TRP A 125 -1.04 -4.78 14.55
CA TRP A 125 -2.35 -5.43 14.45
C TRP A 125 -2.23 -6.96 14.41
N ILE A 126 -1.29 -7.50 13.63
CA ILE A 126 -1.00 -8.94 13.56
C ILE A 126 -0.69 -9.49 14.96
N GLU A 127 0.21 -8.84 15.70
CA GLU A 127 0.60 -9.27 17.05
C GLU A 127 -0.56 -9.18 18.05
N LYS A 128 -1.41 -8.15 17.94
CA LYS A 128 -2.63 -8.05 18.74
C LYS A 128 -3.57 -9.22 18.47
N CYS A 129 -3.83 -9.55 17.21
CA CYS A 129 -4.69 -10.67 16.85
C CYS A 129 -4.15 -12.02 17.36
N LYS A 130 -2.84 -12.26 17.24
CA LYS A 130 -2.20 -13.46 17.81
C LYS A 130 -2.40 -13.56 19.33
N LYS A 131 -2.19 -12.46 20.06
CA LYS A 131 -2.40 -12.40 21.52
C LYS A 131 -3.85 -12.68 21.93
N GLU A 132 -4.80 -12.29 21.09
CA GLU A 132 -6.23 -12.55 21.27
C GLU A 132 -6.64 -13.98 20.85
N GLY A 133 -5.70 -14.83 20.44
CA GLY A 133 -5.96 -16.21 19.99
C GLY A 133 -6.71 -16.29 18.66
N LYS A 134 -6.73 -15.21 17.87
CA LYS A 134 -7.40 -15.18 16.56
C LYS A 134 -6.53 -15.84 15.52
N GLU A 135 -7.14 -16.72 14.73
CA GLU A 135 -6.52 -17.23 13.51
C GLU A 135 -6.48 -16.10 12.48
N ILE A 136 -5.27 -15.77 12.01
CA ILE A 136 -5.05 -14.73 11.00
C ILE A 136 -4.21 -15.28 9.86
N VAL A 137 -4.60 -14.95 8.64
CA VAL A 137 -3.80 -15.19 7.44
C VAL A 137 -3.16 -13.86 7.07
N ILE A 138 -1.83 -13.84 7.07
CA ILE A 138 -1.05 -12.67 6.65
C ILE A 138 -0.85 -12.79 5.14
N PRO A 139 -1.42 -11.89 4.32
CA PRO A 139 -1.26 -11.97 2.88
C PRO A 139 0.20 -11.72 2.49
N GLU A 140 0.74 -12.55 1.62
CA GLU A 140 2.08 -12.37 1.09
C GLU A 140 2.12 -11.17 0.12
N ILE A 141 3.22 -10.44 0.13
CA ILE A 141 3.52 -9.44 -0.88
C ILE A 141 4.07 -10.16 -2.11
N ASN A 142 3.17 -10.70 -2.92
CA ASN A 142 3.50 -11.50 -4.10
C ASN A 142 3.53 -10.66 -5.39
N GLU A 143 3.93 -11.29 -6.50
CA GLU A 143 3.95 -10.63 -7.81
C GLU A 143 2.58 -10.12 -8.25
N GLU A 144 1.48 -10.81 -7.88
CA GLU A 144 0.13 -10.38 -8.21
C GLU A 144 -0.21 -9.04 -7.54
N TYR A 145 0.07 -8.91 -6.24
CA TYR A 145 -0.08 -7.66 -5.51
C TYR A 145 0.77 -6.56 -6.14
N LEU A 146 2.04 -6.82 -6.42
CA LEU A 146 2.94 -5.83 -7.03
C LEU A 146 2.44 -5.43 -8.43
N ASN A 147 1.98 -6.37 -9.25
CA ASN A 147 1.43 -6.09 -10.57
C ASN A 147 0.10 -5.33 -10.52
N SER A 148 -0.68 -5.47 -9.46
CA SER A 148 -1.90 -4.68 -9.25
C SER A 148 -1.63 -3.18 -9.12
N LEU A 149 -0.41 -2.81 -8.66
CA LEU A 149 0.03 -1.42 -8.59
C LEU A 149 0.37 -0.83 -9.97
N LEU A 150 0.46 -1.65 -11.01
CA LEU A 150 0.85 -1.23 -12.35
C LEU A 150 -0.35 -0.96 -13.27
N GLN A 151 -1.56 -0.83 -12.71
CA GLN A 151 -2.83 -0.70 -13.42
C GLN A 151 -3.74 0.40 -12.84
#